data_AF-A0A920JEJ3-F1
#
_entry.id   AF-A0A920JEJ3-F1
#
_cell.length_a   1.000
_cell.length_b   1.000
_cell.length_c   1.000
_cell.angle_alpha   90.00
_cell.angle_beta   90.00
_cell.angle_gamma   90.00
#
_symmetry.space_group_name_H-M   'P 1'
#
loop_
_entity.id
_entity.type
_entity.pdbx_description
1 polymer ?
#
loop_
_entity_poly.entity_id
_entity_poly.type
_entity_poly.pdbx_seq_one_letter_code
_entity_poly.pdbx_strand_id
1 'polypeptide(L)' 'MLEKYGDATPEALVESAMTELKYLEDVDFFNIKISVKHSNVPLMIESYRLLAEKVEYPLHLGVTEAAHFQEDL' A
#
# COMPACT_ATOMS: atom_id res chain seq x y z
N MET A 1 -5.43 -8.20 10.18
CA MET A 1 -4.52 -7.03 10.19
C MET A 1 -4.73 -6.13 11.39
N LEU A 2 -5.93 -5.57 11.62
CA LEU A 2 -6.20 -4.70 12.79
C LEU A 2 -5.92 -5.39 14.14
N GLU A 3 -6.30 -6.67 14.29
CA GLU A 3 -6.00 -7.44 15.51
C GLU A 3 -4.50 -7.68 15.75
N LYS A 4 -3.69 -7.68 14.68
CA LYS A 4 -2.25 -7.97 14.72
C LYS A 4 -1.41 -6.71 14.93
N TYR A 5 -1.84 -5.59 14.34
CA TYR A 5 -1.07 -4.33 14.31
C TYR A 5 -1.69 -3.20 15.13
N GLY A 6 -2.95 -3.33 15.58
CA GLY A 6 -3.66 -2.33 16.38
C GLY A 6 -4.19 -1.14 15.57
N ASP A 7 -3.46 -0.70 14.55
CA ASP A 7 -3.84 0.38 13.64
C ASP A 7 -3.27 0.10 12.23
N ALA A 8 -3.55 0.99 11.27
CA ALA A 8 -2.84 1.01 10.00
C ALA A 8 -1.36 1.36 10.23
N THR A 9 -0.48 0.44 9.84
CA THR A 9 0.97 0.67 9.78
C THR A 9 1.49 0.34 8.37
N PRO A 10 2.68 0.83 7.97
CA PRO A 10 3.26 0.46 6.69
C PRO A 10 3.34 -1.06 6.49
N GLU A 11 3.72 -1.80 7.53
CA GLU A 11 3.84 -3.25 7.52
C GLU A 11 2.47 -3.93 7.39
N ALA A 12 1.45 -3.43 8.09
CA ALA A 12 0.10 -3.96 7.99
C ALA A 12 -0.47 -3.84 6.57
N LEU A 13 -0.24 -2.68 5.94
CA LEU A 13 -0.70 -2.43 4.57
C LEU A 13 0.06 -3.27 3.54
N VAL A 14 1.38 -3.41 3.70
CA VAL A 14 2.19 -4.26 2.84
C VAL A 14 1.84 -5.74 3.03
N GLU A 15 1.60 -6.20 4.26
CA GLU A 15 1.19 -7.59 4.51
C GLU A 15 -0.15 -7.93 3.86
N SER A 16 -1.11 -7.00 3.87
CA SER A 16 -2.35 -7.16 3.09
C SER A 16 -2.03 -7.30 1.60
N ALA A 17 -1.27 -6.35 1.02
CA ALA A 17 -0.93 -6.41 -0.40
C ALA A 17 -0.23 -7.73 -0.81
N MET A 18 0.66 -8.26 0.03
CA MET A 18 1.35 -9.53 -0.21
C MET A 18 0.43 -10.75 -0.08
N THR A 19 -0.56 -10.70 0.82
CA THR A 19 -1.56 -11.77 0.97
C THR A 19 -2.42 -11.85 -0.29
N GLU A 20 -2.87 -10.70 -0.79
CA GLU A 20 -3.68 -10.60 -2.01
C GLU A 20 -2.88 -11.00 -3.25
N LEU A 21 -1.61 -10.58 -3.33
CA LEU A 21 -0.69 -10.99 -4.39
C LEU A 21 -0.55 -12.53 -4.43
N LYS A 22 -0.37 -13.17 -3.28
CA LYS A 22 -0.25 -14.63 -3.21
C LYS A 22 -1.48 -15.33 -3.79
N TYR A 23 -2.70 -14.84 -3.54
CA TYR A 23 -3.90 -15.44 -4.12
C TYR A 23 -3.93 -15.38 -5.65
N LEU A 24 -3.35 -14.33 -6.25
CA LEU A 24 -3.25 -14.20 -7.71
C LEU A 24 -2.16 -15.13 -8.27
N GLU A 25 -1.02 -15.22 -7.57
CA GLU A 25 0.08 -16.13 -7.94
C GLU A 25 -0.34 -17.61 -7.83
N ASP A 26 -1.13 -17.98 -6.81
CA ASP A 26 -1.65 -19.35 -6.60
C ASP A 26 -2.57 -19.83 -7.75
N VAL A 27 -3.07 -18.92 -8.59
CA VAL A 27 -3.88 -19.22 -9.79
C VAL A 27 -3.17 -18.88 -11.10
N ASP A 28 -1.83 -18.81 -11.07
CA ASP A 28 -0.95 -18.53 -12.22
C ASP A 28 -1.24 -17.18 -12.91
N PHE A 29 -1.75 -16.18 -12.16
CA PHE A 29 -2.02 -14.84 -12.68
C PHE A 29 -0.90 -13.86 -12.31
N PHE A 30 -0.14 -13.41 -13.31
CA PHE A 30 1.05 -12.55 -13.09
C PHE A 30 0.94 -11.14 -13.73
N ASN A 31 -0.15 -10.85 -14.44
CA ASN A 31 -0.37 -9.53 -15.04
C ASN A 31 -0.92 -8.53 -14.00
N ILE A 32 -0.08 -8.18 -13.04
CA ILE A 32 -0.46 -7.47 -11.81
C ILE A 32 0.14 -6.06 -11.80
N LYS A 33 -0.61 -5.12 -11.22
CA LYS A 33 -0.11 -3.83 -10.74
C LYS A 33 -0.63 -3.61 -9.32
N ILE A 34 0.22 -3.15 -8.41
CA ILE A 34 -0.12 -3.05 -6.99
C ILE A 34 -0.29 -1.58 -6.60
N SER A 35 -1.32 -1.29 -5.81
CA SER A 35 -1.54 0.01 -5.20
C SER A 35 -1.92 -0.18 -3.75
N VAL A 36 -1.27 0.58 -2.87
CA VAL A 36 -1.61 0.67 -1.45
C VAL A 36 -2.05 2.11 -1.19
N LYS A 37 -3.28 2.29 -0.71
CA LYS A 37 -3.88 3.60 -0.55
C LYS A 37 -4.13 3.90 0.92
N HIS A 38 -3.70 5.09 1.35
CA HIS A 38 -3.96 5.61 2.67
C HIS A 38 -3.99 7.14 2.64
N SER A 39 -4.78 7.79 3.49
CA SER A 39 -4.92 9.26 3.53
C SER A 39 -3.76 9.96 4.24
N ASN A 40 -3.14 9.30 5.22
CA ASN A 40 -1.89 9.77 5.83
C ASN A 40 -0.72 9.62 4.83
N VAL A 41 -0.23 10.75 4.32
CA VAL A 41 0.82 10.81 3.29
C VAL A 41 2.14 10.18 3.75
N PRO A 42 2.72 10.51 4.92
CA PRO A 42 3.92 9.83 5.40
C PRO A 42 3.79 8.31 5.46
N LEU A 43 2.69 7.80 6.02
CA LEU A 43 2.44 6.35 6.13
C LEU A 43 2.42 5.70 4.74
N MET A 44 1.71 6.31 3.79
CA MET A 44 1.60 5.82 2.42
C MET A 44 2.96 5.79 1.71
N ILE A 45 3.79 6.83 1.87
CA ILE A 45 5.14 6.87 1.28
C ILE A 45 5.97 5.70 1.80
N GLU A 46 5.96 5.47 3.11
CA GLU A 46 6.70 4.36 3.72
C GLU A 46 6.15 2.99 3.27
N SER A 47 4.83 2.83 3.12
CA SER A 47 4.24 1.63 2.55
C SER A 47 4.72 1.35 1.14
N TYR A 48 4.76 2.37 0.27
CA TYR A 48 5.23 2.18 -1.12
C TYR A 48 6.73 1.88 -1.18
N ARG A 49 7.55 2.50 -0.33
CA ARG A 49 8.98 2.17 -0.21
C ARG A 49 9.19 0.71 0.20
N LEU A 50 8.52 0.29 1.28
CA LEU A 50 8.60 -1.08 1.77
C LEU A 50 8.09 -2.10 0.76
N LEU A 51 7.02 -1.76 0.02
CA LEU A 51 6.49 -2.62 -1.04
C LEU A 51 7.46 -2.75 -2.21
N ALA A 52 8.08 -1.64 -2.65
CA ALA A 52 9.07 -1.64 -3.73
C ALA A 52 10.31 -2.50 -3.43
N GLU A 53 10.65 -2.70 -2.15
CA GLU A 53 11.72 -3.60 -1.73
C GLU A 53 11.32 -5.09 -1.76
N LYS A 54 10.02 -5.39 -1.82
CA LYS A 54 9.47 -6.75 -1.68
C LYS A 54 8.94 -7.38 -2.96
N VAL A 55 8.61 -6.58 -3.97
CA VAL A 55 7.94 -7.05 -5.19
C VAL A 55 8.57 -6.47 -6.45
N GLU A 56 8.52 -7.23 -7.54
CA GLU A 56 8.95 -6.76 -8.87
C GLU A 56 7.79 -6.25 -9.74
N TYR A 57 6.55 -6.29 -9.25
CA TYR A 57 5.38 -5.80 -9.98
C TYR A 57 5.34 -4.26 -10.03
N PRO A 58 4.84 -3.67 -11.12
CA PRO A 58 4.67 -2.22 -11.21
C PRO A 58 3.78 -1.67 -10.09
N LEU A 59 4.20 -0.56 -9.50
CA LEU A 59 3.45 0.15 -8.46
C LEU A 59 2.64 1.29 -9.07
N HIS A 60 1.34 1.30 -8.82
CA HIS A 60 0.44 2.42 -9.15
C HIS A 60 0.28 3.31 -7.92
N LEU A 61 0.97 4.45 -7.94
CA LEU A 61 0.94 5.43 -6.86
C LEU A 61 -0.37 6.22 -6.87
N GLY A 62 -1.02 6.30 -5.72
CA GLY A 62 -2.22 7.11 -5.56
C GLY A 62 -2.47 7.46 -4.09
N VAL A 63 -2.72 8.75 -3.84
CA VAL A 63 -3.24 9.25 -2.56
C VAL A 63 -4.76 9.29 -2.62
N THR A 64 -5.42 8.82 -1.56
CA THR A 64 -6.87 9.04 -1.40
C THR A 64 -7.05 10.31 -0.59
N GLU A 65 -7.83 11.25 -1.11
CA GLU A 65 -7.89 12.65 -0.69
C GLU A 65 -6.54 13.36 -0.77
N ALA A 66 -6.28 14.04 -1.88
CA ALA A 66 -5.42 15.21 -1.80
C ALA A 66 -6.12 16.17 -0.84
N ALA A 67 -5.55 16.33 0.36
CA ALA A 67 -6.09 17.22 1.39
C ALA A 67 -6.55 18.55 0.78
N HIS A 68 -7.59 19.16 1.35
CA HIS A 68 -7.91 20.54 1.01
C HIS A 68 -6.67 21.41 1.22
N PHE A 69 -6.34 22.26 0.24
CA PHE A 69 -5.34 23.31 0.40
C PHE A 69 -5.72 24.14 1.64
N GLN A 70 -4.96 24.02 2.73
CA GLN A 70 -4.91 25.04 3.76
C GLN A 70 -3.65 25.85 3.49
N GLU A 71 -3.84 27.10 3.03
CA GLU A 71 -2.82 28.13 3.14
C GLU A 71 -2.59 28.40 4.63
N ASP A 72 -1.37 28.14 5.09
CA ASP A 72 -0.91 28.68 6.38
C ASP A 72 -0.82 30.21 6.23
N LEU A 73 -1.64 30.94 6.99
CA LEU A 73 -1.56 32.39 7.21
C LEU A 73 -0.59 32.72 8.34
#